data_AF-A0A8J8BJD1-F1
#
_entry.id   AF-A0A8J8BJD1-F1
#
_cell.length_a   1.000
_cell.length_b   1.000
_cell.length_c   1.000
_cell.angle_alpha   90.00
_cell.angle_beta   90.00
_cell.angle_gamma   90.00
#
_symmetry.space_group_name_H-M   'P 1'
#
loop_
_entity.id
_entity.type
_entity.pdbx_description
1 polymer ?
#
loop_
_entity_poly.entity_id
_entity_poly.type
_entity_poly.pdbx_seq_one_letter_code
_entity_poly.pdbx_strand_id
1 'polypeptide(L)'
;MNNKNKCRMDSDCRYKTLTNSRDGIWHKLIIITFALLIITSLSASVSAGANDIKITDFQLDGANTVSVTVSSSITLSVTGDPKNDGWQSTRYRIGGASGTWVCEDTPDHSSGSGSATESFTITAPATVGSYKVEVEVHKSNDCSSSGNDKDSMSRNNAIVTTACPDSDGDGHTDESCGGDDCNDGNDAVYTGADDSACDGVDNNCDGTPDDEYTVDSSCFLP
;
A
#
# COMPACT_ATOMS: atom_id res chain seq x y z
N MET A 1 -68.82 9.51 17.66
CA MET A 1 -69.35 8.76 18.81
C MET A 1 -68.77 7.36 18.76
N ASN A 2 -67.93 7.04 19.75
CA ASN A 2 -67.34 5.73 19.98
C ASN A 2 -68.43 4.67 20.19
N ASN A 3 -68.25 3.45 19.68
CA ASN A 3 -68.63 2.29 20.46
C ASN A 3 -67.71 1.09 20.19
N LYS A 4 -66.86 0.83 21.18
CA LYS A 4 -66.24 -0.47 21.41
C LYS A 4 -67.32 -1.45 21.89
N ASN A 5 -67.02 -2.75 21.78
CA ASN A 5 -67.55 -3.93 22.47
C ASN A 5 -68.21 -4.92 21.50
N LYS A 6 -67.94 -6.22 21.51
CA LYS A 6 -67.06 -7.10 22.31
C LYS A 6 -67.13 -8.44 21.55
N CYS A 7 -66.00 -9.01 21.10
CA CYS A 7 -65.97 -10.46 20.88
C CYS A 7 -65.81 -11.10 22.25
N ARG A 8 -66.85 -11.80 22.72
CA ARG A 8 -66.79 -12.64 23.92
C ARG A 8 -66.63 -14.08 23.46
N MET A 9 -65.48 -14.65 23.80
CA MET A 9 -65.25 -16.10 23.77
C MET A 9 -66.28 -16.78 24.65
N ASP A 10 -66.95 -17.80 24.13
CA ASP A 10 -67.27 -18.99 24.92
C ASP A 10 -67.38 -20.22 24.01
N SER A 11 -66.92 -21.33 24.58
CA SER A 11 -66.82 -22.67 24.04
C SER A 11 -68.19 -23.30 23.75
N ASP A 12 -68.22 -24.12 22.69
CA ASP A 12 -69.27 -25.06 22.30
C ASP A 12 -70.56 -24.51 21.66
N CYS A 13 -70.53 -24.42 20.32
CA CYS A 13 -71.68 -24.87 19.51
C CYS A 13 -71.19 -25.49 18.20
N ARG A 14 -71.09 -26.83 18.19
CA ARG A 14 -70.97 -27.61 16.95
C ARG A 14 -72.32 -27.70 16.23
N TYR A 15 -72.22 -28.14 14.96
CA TYR A 15 -73.23 -28.77 14.10
C TYR A 15 -73.91 -27.84 13.10
N LYS A 16 -73.58 -27.95 11.80
CA LYS A 16 -74.20 -28.95 10.91
C LYS A 16 -73.51 -29.01 9.55
N THR A 17 -73.36 -30.25 9.10
CA THR A 17 -72.81 -30.78 7.87
C THR A 17 -73.59 -30.31 6.63
N LEU A 18 -72.90 -29.98 5.54
CA LEU A 18 -73.47 -29.99 4.18
C LEU A 18 -72.84 -31.15 3.40
N THR A 19 -73.53 -32.29 3.42
CA THR A 19 -73.60 -33.30 2.35
C THR A 19 -74.29 -32.66 1.13
N ASN A 20 -74.12 -32.98 -0.14
CA ASN A 20 -73.51 -34.08 -0.88
C ASN A 20 -73.46 -33.61 -2.35
N SER A 21 -72.47 -34.02 -3.14
CA SER A 21 -72.67 -34.69 -4.44
C SER A 21 -71.31 -34.87 -5.13
N ARG A 22 -70.78 -36.08 -5.00
CA ARG A 22 -69.65 -36.61 -5.77
C ARG A 22 -70.23 -37.19 -7.06
N ASP A 23 -69.54 -36.97 -8.19
CA ASP A 23 -69.43 -37.80 -9.40
C ASP A 23 -68.51 -36.99 -10.35
N GLY A 24 -67.51 -37.48 -11.08
CA GLY A 24 -67.00 -38.80 -11.42
C GLY A 24 -66.03 -38.61 -12.60
N ILE A 25 -64.76 -38.93 -12.35
CA ILE A 25 -63.55 -39.11 -13.19
C ILE A 25 -63.78 -39.45 -14.70
N TRP A 26 -62.95 -38.90 -15.61
CA TRP A 26 -62.15 -39.57 -16.69
C TRP A 26 -61.92 -38.69 -17.97
N HIS A 27 -60.66 -38.24 -18.12
CA HIS A 27 -59.82 -38.13 -19.35
C HIS A 27 -59.92 -36.99 -20.40
N LYS A 28 -58.76 -36.29 -20.49
CA LYS A 28 -58.07 -35.66 -21.66
C LYS A 28 -58.43 -34.22 -22.05
N LEU A 29 -57.56 -33.27 -21.66
CA LEU A 29 -56.67 -32.57 -22.62
C LEU A 29 -55.54 -31.82 -21.90
N ILE A 30 -54.36 -31.96 -22.51
CA ILE A 30 -53.04 -31.45 -22.15
C ILE A 30 -53.01 -29.92 -22.19
N ILE A 31 -52.30 -29.27 -21.26
CA ILE A 31 -51.26 -28.25 -21.51
C ILE A 31 -50.60 -27.91 -20.16
N ILE A 32 -49.34 -28.31 -20.03
CA ILE A 32 -48.39 -27.83 -19.04
C ILE A 32 -47.90 -26.46 -19.53
N THR A 33 -48.08 -25.41 -18.75
CA THR A 33 -47.24 -24.21 -18.89
C THR A 33 -46.88 -23.66 -17.51
N PHE A 34 -45.69 -24.06 -17.07
CA PHE A 34 -44.81 -23.29 -16.21
C PHE A 34 -44.83 -21.81 -16.65
N ALA A 35 -45.40 -20.91 -15.85
CA ALA A 35 -45.21 -19.48 -16.04
C ALA A 35 -44.08 -19.02 -15.12
N LEU A 36 -42.93 -18.82 -15.77
CA LEU A 36 -41.64 -18.39 -15.27
C LEU A 36 -41.71 -17.29 -14.19
N LEU A 37 -41.00 -17.55 -13.09
CA LEU A 37 -40.39 -16.54 -12.26
C LEU A 37 -39.29 -15.85 -13.09
N ILE A 38 -39.62 -14.81 -13.86
CA ILE A 38 -38.61 -13.98 -14.52
C ILE A 38 -38.04 -13.04 -13.45
N ILE A 39 -37.09 -13.55 -12.65
CA ILE A 39 -36.10 -12.69 -12.02
C ILE A 39 -35.26 -12.16 -13.17
N THR A 40 -35.52 -10.93 -13.63
CA THR A 40 -34.55 -10.23 -14.47
C THR A 40 -33.35 -9.91 -13.58
N SER A 41 -32.41 -10.86 -13.48
CA SER A 41 -31.06 -10.55 -13.05
C SER A 41 -30.51 -9.57 -14.08
N LEU A 42 -30.53 -8.28 -13.73
CA LEU A 42 -29.69 -7.30 -14.41
C LEU A 42 -28.25 -7.72 -14.09
N SER A 43 -27.68 -8.55 -14.95
CA SER A 43 -26.24 -8.73 -14.98
C SER A 43 -25.66 -7.37 -15.30
N ALA A 44 -25.16 -6.66 -14.28
CA ALA A 44 -24.19 -5.61 -14.54
C ALA A 44 -23.01 -6.33 -15.19
N SER A 45 -22.92 -6.24 -16.52
CA SER A 45 -21.66 -6.47 -17.20
C SER A 45 -20.72 -5.39 -16.69
N VAL A 46 -19.88 -5.73 -15.71
CA VAL A 46 -18.63 -5.00 -15.48
C VAL A 46 -17.85 -5.15 -16.79
N SER A 47 -17.93 -4.12 -17.62
CA SER A 47 -16.91 -3.86 -18.62
C SER A 47 -15.63 -3.58 -17.83
N ALA A 48 -14.87 -4.62 -17.50
CA ALA A 48 -13.43 -4.44 -17.39
C ALA A 48 -13.04 -3.89 -18.77
N GLY A 49 -12.71 -2.60 -18.84
CA GLY A 49 -12.23 -1.97 -20.05
C GLY A 49 -11.05 -2.79 -20.55
N ALA A 50 -11.30 -3.62 -21.56
CA ALA A 50 -10.24 -4.35 -22.20
C ALA A 50 -9.44 -3.30 -22.98
N ASN A 51 -8.13 -3.24 -22.68
CA ASN A 51 -7.06 -2.54 -23.39
C ASN A 51 -6.49 -1.23 -22.81
N ASP A 52 -6.77 -0.89 -21.56
CA ASP A 52 -6.14 0.27 -20.93
C ASP A 52 -4.73 -0.07 -20.41
N ILE A 53 -3.89 0.93 -20.12
CA ILE A 53 -2.59 0.73 -19.44
C ILE A 53 -2.77 -0.15 -18.20
N LYS A 54 -1.83 -1.08 -17.95
CA LYS A 54 -1.90 -2.01 -16.81
C LYS A 54 -0.56 -2.19 -16.13
N ILE A 55 -0.50 -1.92 -14.83
CA ILE A 55 0.65 -2.30 -13.99
C ILE A 55 0.59 -3.81 -13.78
N THR A 56 1.67 -4.50 -14.13
CA THR A 56 1.80 -5.95 -13.91
C THR A 56 2.49 -6.26 -12.59
N ASP A 57 3.46 -5.44 -12.20
CA ASP A 57 4.20 -5.60 -10.95
C ASP A 57 4.83 -4.27 -10.50
N PHE A 58 5.15 -4.17 -9.22
CA PHE A 58 6.17 -3.23 -8.77
C PHE A 58 7.00 -3.89 -7.66
N GLN A 59 8.29 -3.57 -7.65
CA GLN A 59 9.28 -4.14 -6.74
C GLN A 59 10.09 -3.04 -6.07
N LEU A 60 10.57 -3.34 -4.88
CA LEU A 60 11.43 -2.53 -4.04
C LEU A 60 12.71 -3.33 -3.86
N ASP A 61 13.82 -2.85 -4.43
CA ASP A 61 15.10 -3.56 -4.51
C ASP A 61 14.95 -5.00 -5.07
N GLY A 62 14.09 -5.16 -6.06
CA GLY A 62 13.81 -6.45 -6.70
C GLY A 62 12.90 -7.39 -5.89
N ALA A 63 12.33 -6.92 -4.77
CA ALA A 63 11.44 -7.70 -3.91
C ALA A 63 10.05 -7.07 -3.77
N ASN A 64 9.06 -7.88 -3.39
CA ASN A 64 7.70 -7.39 -3.12
C ASN A 64 7.59 -6.61 -1.81
N THR A 65 8.48 -6.94 -0.87
CA THR A 65 8.65 -6.29 0.44
C THR A 65 10.15 -6.16 0.71
N VAL A 66 10.58 -5.02 1.21
CA VAL A 66 11.96 -4.77 1.63
C VAL A 66 12.01 -4.38 3.10
N SER A 67 13.05 -4.84 3.81
CA SER A 67 13.39 -4.40 5.16
C SER A 67 14.69 -3.62 5.08
N VAL A 68 14.66 -2.34 5.43
CA VAL A 68 15.81 -1.41 5.37
C VAL A 68 15.90 -0.58 6.64
N THR A 69 17.03 0.06 6.91
CA THR A 69 17.10 1.08 7.96
C THR A 69 16.30 2.31 7.55
N VAL A 70 15.85 3.09 8.54
CA VAL A 70 15.21 4.40 8.30
C VAL A 70 16.05 5.25 7.34
N SER A 71 15.40 6.06 6.52
CA SER A 71 16.05 6.99 5.57
C SER A 71 16.94 6.36 4.48
N SER A 72 17.09 5.03 4.43
CA SER A 72 17.82 4.33 3.37
C SER A 72 17.27 4.62 1.96
N SER A 73 18.14 4.54 0.96
CA SER A 73 17.73 4.58 -0.45
C SER A 73 17.19 3.22 -0.90
N ILE A 74 16.08 3.21 -1.63
CA ILE A 74 15.44 2.02 -2.21
C ILE A 74 15.25 2.25 -3.71
N THR A 75 15.46 1.22 -4.52
CA THR A 75 15.11 1.21 -5.94
C THR A 75 13.66 0.74 -6.11
N LEU A 76 12.76 1.65 -6.47
CA LEU A 76 11.39 1.31 -6.89
C LEU A 76 11.38 1.01 -8.39
N SER A 77 11.01 -0.20 -8.77
CA SER A 77 10.81 -0.61 -10.16
C SER A 77 9.33 -0.87 -10.41
N VAL A 78 8.74 -0.19 -11.38
CA VAL A 78 7.34 -0.39 -11.80
C VAL A 78 7.34 -1.03 -13.17
N THR A 79 6.64 -2.16 -13.31
CA THR A 79 6.50 -2.87 -14.59
C THR A 79 5.05 -2.80 -15.03
N GLY A 80 4.83 -2.37 -16.27
CA GLY A 80 3.50 -2.24 -16.83
C GLY A 80 3.46 -2.51 -18.33
N ASP A 81 2.28 -2.87 -18.83
CA ASP A 81 1.99 -2.98 -20.25
C ASP A 81 1.19 -1.73 -20.69
N PRO A 82 1.72 -0.90 -21.60
CA PRO A 82 1.05 0.30 -22.09
C PRO A 82 -0.26 0.01 -22.86
N LYS A 83 -0.49 -1.24 -23.29
CA LYS A 83 -1.69 -1.68 -24.03
C LYS A 83 -2.10 -0.67 -25.11
N ASN A 84 -3.31 -0.10 -25.08
CA ASN A 84 -3.74 0.87 -26.10
C ASN A 84 -3.59 2.34 -25.69
N ASP A 85 -3.28 2.63 -24.43
CA ASP A 85 -3.27 3.99 -23.90
C ASP A 85 -1.88 4.61 -23.79
N GLY A 86 -0.83 3.81 -23.84
CA GLY A 86 0.54 4.30 -23.64
C GLY A 86 0.84 4.58 -22.16
N TRP A 87 2.12 4.71 -21.83
CA TRP A 87 2.61 5.04 -20.50
C TRP A 87 3.65 6.15 -20.62
N GLN A 88 3.42 7.29 -19.97
CA GLN A 88 4.28 8.48 -20.09
C GLN A 88 4.77 8.98 -18.74
N SER A 89 4.05 8.76 -17.63
CA SER A 89 4.55 9.09 -16.30
C SER A 89 4.14 8.08 -15.23
N THR A 90 4.86 8.12 -14.12
CA THR A 90 4.60 7.30 -12.93
C THR A 90 4.57 8.20 -11.70
N ARG A 91 3.57 8.02 -10.84
CA ARG A 91 3.60 8.58 -9.49
C ARG A 91 3.59 7.50 -8.44
N TYR A 92 4.17 7.80 -7.30
CA TYR A 92 4.20 6.92 -6.14
C TYR A 92 3.98 7.70 -4.85
N ARG A 93 3.56 7.00 -3.79
CA ARG A 93 3.57 7.51 -2.42
C ARG A 93 3.82 6.40 -1.40
N ILE A 94 4.40 6.78 -0.28
CA ILE A 94 4.72 5.91 0.85
C ILE A 94 3.88 6.33 2.07
N GLY A 95 3.33 5.37 2.82
CA GLY A 95 2.51 5.65 4.01
C GLY A 95 1.00 5.73 3.74
N GLY A 96 0.54 5.33 2.56
CA GLY A 96 -0.88 5.28 2.22
C GLY A 96 -1.51 6.68 2.12
N ALA A 97 -2.67 6.87 2.76
CA ALA A 97 -3.40 8.15 2.72
C ALA A 97 -2.64 9.34 3.34
N SER A 98 -1.69 9.07 4.24
CA SER A 98 -0.82 10.10 4.84
C SER A 98 0.38 10.46 3.96
N GLY A 99 0.65 9.66 2.94
CA GLY A 99 1.75 9.88 2.00
C GLY A 99 1.43 10.95 0.96
N THR A 100 2.45 11.73 0.59
CA THR A 100 2.40 12.67 -0.52
C THR A 100 2.73 11.96 -1.83
N TRP A 101 1.99 12.26 -2.89
CA TRP A 101 2.30 11.78 -4.24
C TRP A 101 3.52 12.50 -4.79
N VAL A 102 4.50 11.74 -5.26
CA VAL A 102 5.61 12.20 -6.09
C VAL A 102 5.36 11.74 -7.51
N CYS A 103 5.48 12.63 -8.49
CA CYS A 103 5.27 12.34 -9.91
C CYS A 103 6.60 12.44 -10.66
N GLU A 104 6.90 11.41 -11.44
CA GLU A 104 8.08 11.30 -12.28
C GLU A 104 7.62 11.16 -13.73
N ASP A 105 8.07 12.08 -14.59
CA ASP A 105 7.94 11.95 -16.03
C ASP A 105 8.88 10.84 -16.50
N THR A 106 8.35 9.87 -17.26
CA THR A 106 9.09 8.68 -17.69
C THR A 106 9.29 8.72 -19.20
N PRO A 107 10.22 7.94 -19.76
CA PRO A 107 10.25 7.69 -21.20
C PRO A 107 8.88 7.22 -21.72
N ASP A 108 8.44 7.80 -22.83
CA ASP A 108 7.15 7.46 -23.44
C ASP A 108 7.15 6.03 -24.00
N HIS A 109 6.31 5.17 -23.42
CA HIS A 109 6.01 3.85 -23.97
C HIS A 109 4.73 3.89 -24.80
N SER A 110 4.88 3.64 -26.10
CA SER A 110 3.77 3.68 -27.04
C SER A 110 2.80 2.51 -26.87
N SER A 111 1.55 2.71 -27.31
CA SER A 111 0.55 1.64 -27.35
C SER A 111 1.05 0.39 -28.10
N GLY A 112 0.90 -0.78 -27.51
CA GLY A 112 1.25 -2.06 -28.12
C GLY A 112 2.73 -2.39 -28.11
N SER A 113 3.58 -1.61 -27.43
CA SER A 113 5.02 -1.85 -27.32
C SER A 113 5.38 -3.11 -26.51
N GLY A 114 4.41 -3.70 -25.80
CA GLY A 114 4.65 -4.74 -24.82
C GLY A 114 5.11 -4.17 -23.47
N SER A 115 5.37 -5.05 -22.52
CA SER A 115 5.72 -4.67 -21.15
C SER A 115 6.99 -3.81 -21.10
N ALA A 116 6.93 -2.73 -20.33
CA ALA A 116 8.06 -1.85 -20.01
C ALA A 116 8.31 -1.84 -18.50
N THR A 117 9.47 -1.33 -18.08
CA THR A 117 9.81 -1.13 -16.66
C THR A 117 10.54 0.19 -16.50
N GLU A 118 10.11 0.95 -15.49
CA GLU A 118 10.72 2.21 -15.09
C GLU A 118 11.20 2.09 -13.64
N SER A 119 12.35 2.70 -13.35
CA SER A 119 12.99 2.59 -12.04
C SER A 119 13.36 3.96 -11.49
N PHE A 120 13.11 4.15 -10.18
CA PHE A 120 13.32 5.39 -9.45
C PHE A 120 14.04 5.11 -8.14
N THR A 121 14.92 6.03 -7.71
CA THR A 121 15.45 6.01 -6.36
C THR A 121 14.48 6.74 -5.44
N ILE A 122 14.02 6.06 -4.38
CA ILE A 122 13.13 6.61 -3.37
C ILE A 122 13.78 6.51 -1.97
N THR A 123 13.39 7.39 -1.05
CA THR A 123 13.89 7.38 0.33
C THR A 123 12.92 6.65 1.24
N ALA A 124 13.43 5.70 2.02
CA ALA A 124 12.67 5.00 3.04
C ALA A 124 12.21 5.99 4.14
N PRO A 125 11.06 5.77 4.78
CA PRO A 125 10.59 6.64 5.86
C PRO A 125 11.60 6.77 7.01
N ALA A 126 11.72 7.98 7.57
CA ALA A 126 12.63 8.30 8.67
C ALA A 126 12.17 7.76 10.05
N THR A 127 11.03 7.08 10.11
CA THR A 127 10.50 6.49 11.35
C THR A 127 10.38 4.99 11.19
N VAL A 128 10.71 4.25 12.24
CA VAL A 128 10.54 2.79 12.30
C VAL A 128 9.07 2.43 12.09
N GLY A 129 8.80 1.49 11.19
CA GLY A 129 7.42 1.06 10.94
C GLY A 129 7.26 0.24 9.67
N SER A 130 6.01 -0.12 9.39
CA SER A 130 5.63 -0.80 8.14
C SER A 130 4.77 0.12 7.31
N TYR A 131 5.13 0.28 6.04
CA TYR A 131 4.56 1.29 5.16
C TYR A 131 3.92 0.66 3.94
N LYS A 132 2.73 1.17 3.61
CA LYS A 132 2.07 0.91 2.35
C LYS A 132 2.76 1.73 1.25
N VAL A 133 3.01 1.09 0.10
CA VAL A 133 3.42 1.78 -1.12
C VAL A 133 2.29 1.70 -2.13
N GLU A 134 2.00 2.84 -2.77
CA GLU A 134 1.02 2.99 -3.83
C GLU A 134 1.72 3.57 -5.05
N VAL A 135 1.47 2.98 -6.22
CA VAL A 135 2.00 3.41 -7.51
C VAL A 135 0.84 3.63 -8.47
N GLU A 136 0.94 4.66 -9.30
CA GLU A 136 0.05 4.89 -10.42
C GLU A 136 0.87 5.20 -11.67
N VAL A 137 0.44 4.63 -12.79
CA VAL A 137 0.99 4.91 -14.12
C VAL A 137 -0.04 5.71 -14.90
N HIS A 138 0.43 6.67 -15.68
CA HIS A 138 -0.41 7.62 -16.40
C HIS A 138 -0.01 7.70 -17.86
N LYS A 139 -1.02 7.90 -18.70
CA LYS A 139 -0.87 8.26 -20.12
C LYS A 139 -0.34 9.67 -20.35
N SER A 140 -0.43 10.59 -19.39
CA SER A 140 0.13 11.95 -19.53
C SER A 140 1.51 12.03 -18.90
N ASN A 141 2.34 13.00 -19.27
CA ASN A 141 3.67 13.25 -18.68
C ASN A 141 3.63 13.81 -17.25
N ASP A 142 2.50 14.35 -16.82
CA ASP A 142 2.36 15.15 -15.58
C ASP A 142 1.53 14.45 -14.50
N CYS A 143 1.35 13.13 -14.59
CA CYS A 143 0.50 12.32 -13.72
C CYS A 143 -0.93 12.85 -13.53
N SER A 144 -1.47 13.55 -14.55
CA SER A 144 -2.81 14.16 -14.52
C SER A 144 -3.91 13.28 -15.12
N SER A 145 -3.56 12.18 -15.80
CA SER A 145 -4.55 11.26 -16.39
C SER A 145 -5.60 10.79 -15.39
N SER A 146 -6.82 10.55 -15.89
CA SER A 146 -7.97 10.12 -15.08
C SER A 146 -8.76 9.01 -15.79
N GLY A 147 -9.59 8.30 -15.02
CA GLY A 147 -10.38 7.19 -15.56
C GLY A 147 -9.51 6.06 -16.08
N ASN A 148 -9.70 5.69 -17.34
CA ASN A 148 -9.03 4.57 -18.00
C ASN A 148 -7.60 4.91 -18.47
N ASP A 149 -7.26 6.19 -18.57
CA ASP A 149 -5.92 6.65 -18.98
C ASP A 149 -4.87 6.51 -17.85
N LYS A 150 -5.18 5.77 -16.79
CA LYS A 150 -4.28 5.46 -15.66
C LYS A 150 -4.56 4.07 -15.09
N ASP A 151 -3.57 3.51 -14.41
CA ASP A 151 -3.73 2.29 -13.62
C ASP A 151 -3.01 2.44 -12.28
N SER A 152 -3.42 1.67 -11.28
CA SER A 152 -2.91 1.79 -9.92
C SER A 152 -2.68 0.44 -9.28
N MET A 153 -1.57 0.28 -8.58
CA MET A 153 -1.25 -0.89 -7.77
C MET A 153 -0.81 -0.45 -6.38
N SER A 154 -1.07 -1.29 -5.36
CA SER A 154 -0.62 -0.99 -4.01
C SER A 154 -0.26 -2.26 -3.24
N ARG A 155 0.68 -2.12 -2.31
CA ARG A 155 1.07 -3.19 -1.38
C ARG A 155 1.18 -2.65 0.02
N ASN A 156 0.52 -3.34 0.95
CA ASN A 156 0.69 -3.11 2.38
C ASN A 156 2.00 -3.77 2.83
N ASN A 157 2.67 -3.17 3.83
CA ASN A 157 3.94 -3.67 4.34
C ASN A 157 4.98 -3.89 3.22
N ALA A 158 5.02 -2.96 2.27
CA ALA A 158 5.95 -3.02 1.15
C ALA A 158 7.35 -2.55 1.59
N ILE A 159 7.41 -1.53 2.44
CA ILE A 159 8.64 -1.10 3.08
C ILE A 159 8.49 -1.33 4.58
N VAL A 160 9.46 -2.00 5.19
CA VAL A 160 9.58 -2.13 6.65
C VAL A 160 10.89 -1.44 7.04
N THR A 161 10.80 -0.39 7.84
CA THR A 161 12.00 0.31 8.32
C THR A 161 12.38 -0.16 9.72
N THR A 162 13.68 -0.34 9.94
CA THR A 162 14.29 -0.64 11.25
C THR A 162 15.07 0.58 11.75
N ALA A 163 15.30 0.64 13.06
CA ALA A 163 16.15 1.67 13.64
C ALA A 163 17.59 1.55 13.13
N CYS A 164 18.35 2.63 13.26
CA CYS A 164 19.80 2.56 13.18
C CYS A 164 20.36 1.63 14.26
N PRO A 165 21.39 0.84 13.94
CA PRO A 165 22.09 0.06 14.95
C PRO A 165 22.88 0.98 15.90
N ASP A 166 23.19 0.40 17.06
CA ASP A 166 24.14 0.84 18.09
C ASP A 166 25.00 -0.41 18.30
N SER A 167 26.03 -0.60 17.47
CA SER A 167 26.72 -1.88 17.37
C SER A 167 27.82 -2.06 18.42
N ASP A 168 28.39 -0.97 18.92
CA ASP A 168 29.39 -0.99 20.00
C ASP A 168 28.78 -0.79 21.41
N GLY A 169 27.55 -0.31 21.52
CA GLY A 169 26.78 -0.27 22.75
C GLY A 169 27.04 0.95 23.61
N ASP A 170 27.49 2.07 23.04
CA ASP A 170 27.70 3.32 23.75
C ASP A 170 26.42 4.15 23.96
N GLY A 171 25.33 3.76 23.28
CA GLY A 171 24.01 4.40 23.36
C GLY A 171 23.75 5.47 22.31
N HIS A 172 24.71 5.69 21.40
CA HIS A 172 24.57 6.46 20.17
C HIS A 172 24.31 5.50 19.00
N THR A 173 23.83 6.01 17.88
CA THR A 173 23.48 5.14 16.73
C THR A 173 24.23 5.56 15.49
N ASP A 174 24.50 4.60 14.61
CA ASP A 174 25.26 4.79 13.38
C ASP A 174 24.81 6.02 12.55
N GLU A 175 25.74 6.95 12.34
CA GLU A 175 25.53 8.17 11.54
C GLU A 175 25.11 7.86 10.10
N SER A 176 25.54 6.71 9.55
CA SER A 176 25.34 6.34 8.15
C SER A 176 23.87 6.14 7.78
N CYS A 177 23.01 5.89 8.78
CA CYS A 177 21.56 5.78 8.61
C CYS A 177 20.77 6.88 9.36
N GLY A 178 21.45 7.91 9.87
CA GLY A 178 20.85 9.09 10.48
C GLY A 178 20.91 9.13 12.01
N GLY A 179 21.77 8.32 12.64
CA GLY A 179 22.20 8.52 14.01
C GLY A 179 23.27 9.61 14.15
N ASP A 180 24.01 9.59 15.25
CA ASP A 180 24.98 10.60 15.68
C ASP A 180 26.37 10.03 16.04
N ASP A 181 26.60 8.75 15.75
CA ASP A 181 27.86 8.06 15.96
C ASP A 181 28.62 7.88 14.64
N CYS A 182 29.78 8.54 14.53
CA CYS A 182 30.66 8.49 13.37
C CYS A 182 31.50 7.21 13.26
N ASN A 183 31.50 6.37 14.29
CA ASN A 183 32.17 5.08 14.30
C ASN A 183 31.47 4.08 15.23
N ASP A 184 30.33 3.53 14.78
CA ASP A 184 29.50 2.47 15.40
C ASP A 184 30.22 1.14 15.68
N GLY A 185 31.54 1.08 15.56
CA GLY A 185 32.37 -0.05 15.96
C GLY A 185 33.30 0.25 17.14
N ASN A 186 33.22 1.43 17.75
CA ASN A 186 34.11 1.88 18.82
C ASN A 186 33.36 2.71 19.87
N ASP A 187 33.07 2.10 21.03
CA ASP A 187 32.32 2.68 22.16
C ASP A 187 32.92 3.93 22.82
N ALA A 188 34.11 4.35 22.36
CA ALA A 188 34.80 5.57 22.76
C ALA A 188 34.68 6.72 21.73
N VAL A 189 33.95 6.52 20.64
CA VAL A 189 33.75 7.51 19.57
C VAL A 189 32.25 7.73 19.40
N TYR A 190 31.77 8.91 19.78
CA TYR A 190 30.37 9.30 19.67
C TYR A 190 30.22 10.80 19.87
N THR A 191 29.06 11.36 19.51
CA THR A 191 28.78 12.78 19.73
C THR A 191 28.98 13.19 21.20
N GLY A 192 30.02 13.99 21.46
CA GLY A 192 30.36 14.51 22.79
C GLY A 192 31.27 13.61 23.65
N ALA A 193 31.94 12.61 23.06
CA ALA A 193 33.04 11.92 23.73
C ALA A 193 34.24 12.86 24.01
N ASP A 194 35.19 12.41 24.83
CA ASP A 194 36.42 13.17 25.10
C ASP A 194 37.39 13.06 23.92
N ASP A 195 37.81 14.20 23.38
CA ASP A 195 38.69 14.28 22.21
C ASP A 195 40.09 14.84 22.58
N SER A 196 40.59 14.46 23.76
CA SER A 196 41.85 14.97 24.30
C SER A 196 43.06 14.05 24.07
N ALA A 197 42.86 12.91 23.40
CA ALA A 197 43.83 11.82 23.32
C ALA A 197 45.05 12.09 22.41
N CYS A 198 44.99 13.07 21.51
CA CYS A 198 46.03 13.35 20.50
C CYS A 198 46.42 12.08 19.72
N ASP A 199 45.43 11.37 19.19
CA ASP A 199 45.64 10.15 18.40
C ASP A 199 45.21 10.31 16.93
N GLY A 200 44.74 11.51 16.55
CA GLY A 200 44.27 11.84 15.22
C GLY A 200 42.90 11.25 14.88
N VAL A 201 42.18 10.70 15.87
CA VAL A 201 40.78 10.31 15.76
C VAL A 201 39.92 11.50 16.17
N ASP A 202 38.76 11.63 15.53
CA ASP A 202 37.69 12.52 15.97
C ASP A 202 36.79 11.68 16.89
N ASN A 203 37.06 11.73 18.20
CA ASN A 203 36.30 10.95 19.17
C ASN A 203 34.91 11.52 19.41
N ASN A 204 34.75 12.84 19.27
CA ASN A 204 33.51 13.53 19.62
C ASN A 204 32.55 13.74 18.43
N CYS A 205 32.91 13.23 17.24
CA CYS A 205 32.18 13.29 15.98
C CYS A 205 31.79 14.71 15.55
N ASP A 206 32.63 15.70 15.83
CA ASP A 206 32.37 17.11 15.48
C ASP A 206 32.97 17.54 14.12
N GLY A 207 33.74 16.65 13.50
CA GLY A 207 34.44 16.84 12.24
C GLY A 207 35.89 17.31 12.37
N THR A 208 36.42 17.45 13.58
CA THR A 208 37.77 17.94 13.88
C THR A 208 38.49 17.03 14.88
N PRO A 209 39.48 16.23 14.45
CA PRO A 209 40.29 15.44 15.37
C PRO A 209 41.11 16.29 16.35
N ASP A 210 41.20 15.81 17.59
CA ASP A 210 41.99 16.32 18.71
C ASP A 210 41.72 17.79 19.10
N ASP A 211 40.47 18.26 19.00
CA ASP A 211 40.12 19.67 19.16
C ASP A 211 39.92 20.12 20.62
N GLU A 212 39.68 19.17 21.53
CA GLU A 212 39.58 19.40 22.98
C GLU A 212 40.94 19.38 23.70
N TYR A 213 42.04 19.31 22.96
CA TYR A 213 43.38 19.21 23.52
C TYR A 213 43.87 20.49 24.22
N THR A 214 44.23 20.39 25.51
CA THR A 214 45.00 21.43 26.20
C THR A 214 46.50 21.16 26.10
N VAL A 215 47.24 22.06 25.44
CA VAL A 215 48.70 22.00 25.16
C VAL A 215 49.58 21.48 26.32
N ASP A 216 49.86 20.17 26.32
CA ASP A 216 51.15 19.61 26.70
C ASP A 216 51.96 19.33 25.40
N SER A 217 53.28 19.33 25.51
CA SER A 217 54.25 19.46 24.41
C SER A 217 54.41 18.20 23.54
N SER A 218 53.48 17.25 23.60
CA SER A 218 53.58 15.93 22.96
C SER A 218 52.72 15.75 21.71
N CYS A 219 51.76 16.65 21.45
CA CYS A 219 50.91 16.54 20.27
C CYS A 219 51.57 17.23 19.06
N PHE A 220 52.20 16.44 18.19
CA PHE A 220 52.77 16.89 16.93
C PHE A 220 52.12 16.08 15.81
N LEU A 221 50.89 16.46 15.43
CA LEU A 221 50.31 15.99 14.18
C LEU A 221 51.16 16.58 13.03
N PRO A 222 51.75 15.74 12.15
CA PRO A 222 52.67 16.18 11.08
C PRO A 222 51.99 16.96 9.95
#